data_AF-A0A818L3M7-F1
#
_entry.id   AF-A0A818L3M7-F1
#
_cell.length_a   1.000
_cell.length_b   1.000
_cell.length_c   1.000
_cell.angle_alpha   90.00
_cell.angle_beta   90.00
_cell.angle_gamma   90.00
#
_symmetry.space_group_name_H-M   'P 1'
#
loop_
_entity.id
_entity.type
_entity.pdbx_description
1 polymer ?
#
loop_
_entity_poly.entity_id
_entity_poly.type
_entity_poly.pdbx_seq_one_letter_code
_entity_poly.pdbx_strand_id
1 'polypeptide(L)'
;MNRFSDIDLSFKRLPPVYGYRSEKLVPIEKALEPIQSQIDELPYYIKIAKQYCHFPSEHELSHDESAAVYIYTMEWGETSLYRVLNNALRSENRQALKIWFPYLKLFDTALEKLPTVKEAVWRGVPIDIGKNFSKDQILTWWSVNSCSSSVNIIERFLGDDKNATLFLIEAINGKKISGYTEHESEDEVILRMGSQFRVKSDALKHSNGSHLVHLIEIDDVPPPPPPPKSSLPCGGRACPVCDRCIDWDYDASRTLRYQLVPDATCTYRHFDAHIVADFLFFGSAGFCHHLCTCKSYK
;
A
#
# COMPACT_ATOMS: atom_id res chain seq x y z
N MET A 1 -15.13 13.19 -17.26
CA MET A 1 -13.95 12.66 -16.55
C MET A 1 -13.97 11.15 -16.80
N ASN A 2 -12.94 10.62 -17.45
CA ASN A 2 -12.86 9.21 -17.89
C ASN A 2 -12.35 8.28 -16.77
N ARG A 3 -12.34 6.96 -16.99
CA ARG A 3 -11.94 5.97 -15.97
C ARG A 3 -10.49 6.06 -15.49
N PHE A 4 -9.59 6.60 -16.31
CA PHE A 4 -8.19 6.84 -15.93
C PHE A 4 -8.02 8.06 -15.02
N SER A 5 -8.94 9.02 -15.06
CA SER A 5 -8.83 10.31 -14.36
C SER A 5 -9.51 10.37 -12.98
N ASP A 6 -10.29 9.35 -12.62
CA ASP A 6 -11.07 9.30 -11.38
C ASP A 6 -10.21 9.07 -10.11
N ILE A 7 -9.98 10.06 -9.25
CA ILE A 7 -9.01 9.93 -8.15
C ILE A 7 -9.57 10.25 -6.76
N ASP A 8 -9.14 9.51 -5.75
CA ASP A 8 -9.33 9.83 -4.33
C ASP A 8 -8.16 10.69 -3.82
N LEU A 9 -8.46 11.93 -3.43
CA LEU A 9 -7.49 12.89 -2.87
C LEU A 9 -7.57 13.01 -1.35
N SER A 10 -8.47 12.28 -0.70
CA SER A 10 -8.71 12.44 0.73
C SER A 10 -7.57 11.88 1.58
N PHE A 11 -6.84 10.89 1.06
CA PHE A 11 -5.88 10.05 1.79
C PHE A 11 -6.43 9.54 3.13
N LYS A 12 -7.76 9.50 3.30
CA LYS A 12 -8.39 9.14 4.55
C LYS A 12 -8.32 7.64 4.73
N ARG A 13 -7.90 7.23 5.93
CA ARG A 13 -7.97 5.84 6.33
C ARG A 13 -9.41 5.51 6.72
N LEU A 14 -10.10 4.78 5.85
CA LEU A 14 -11.45 4.29 6.09
C LEU A 14 -11.42 2.82 6.54
N PRO A 15 -12.51 2.33 7.17
CA PRO A 15 -12.66 0.90 7.40
C PRO A 15 -12.67 0.12 6.07
N PRO A 16 -11.98 -1.02 5.98
CA PRO A 16 -12.02 -1.88 4.81
C PRO A 16 -13.43 -2.39 4.50
N VAL A 17 -13.71 -2.60 3.22
CA VAL A 17 -15.01 -3.07 2.72
C VAL A 17 -14.97 -4.59 2.62
N TYR A 18 -15.17 -5.32 3.73
CA TYR A 18 -15.15 -6.80 3.72
C TYR A 18 -16.52 -7.46 3.56
N GLY A 19 -17.61 -6.73 3.75
CA GLY A 19 -18.95 -7.31 3.82
C GLY A 19 -19.41 -8.02 2.54
N TYR A 20 -18.89 -7.63 1.36
CA TYR A 20 -19.22 -8.31 0.11
C TYR A 20 -18.65 -9.73 0.03
N ARG A 21 -17.60 -10.07 0.80
CA ARG A 21 -16.93 -11.38 0.71
C ARG A 21 -17.85 -12.53 1.13
N SER A 22 -18.81 -12.27 2.02
CA SER A 22 -19.81 -13.23 2.48
C SER A 22 -21.05 -13.31 1.59
N GLU A 23 -21.19 -12.43 0.58
CA GLU A 23 -22.31 -12.50 -0.35
C GLU A 23 -22.22 -13.73 -1.25
N LYS A 24 -23.38 -14.21 -1.68
CA LYS A 24 -23.47 -15.26 -2.69
C LYS A 24 -23.27 -14.65 -4.07
N LEU A 25 -22.66 -15.42 -4.97
CA LEU A 25 -22.67 -15.08 -6.39
C LEU A 25 -24.11 -15.17 -6.91
N VAL A 26 -24.52 -14.14 -7.64
CA VAL A 26 -25.84 -14.02 -8.25
C VAL A 26 -25.67 -13.48 -9.68
N PRO A 27 -26.65 -13.70 -10.58
CA PRO A 27 -26.61 -13.11 -11.92
C PRO A 27 -26.48 -11.60 -11.88
N ILE A 28 -25.87 -11.02 -12.92
CA ILE A 28 -25.53 -9.58 -12.97
C ILE A 28 -26.77 -8.68 -12.80
N GLU A 29 -27.92 -9.11 -13.31
CA GLU A 29 -29.19 -8.40 -13.14
C GLU A 29 -29.58 -8.28 -11.66
N LYS A 30 -29.40 -9.35 -10.90
CA LYS A 30 -29.66 -9.37 -9.45
C LYS A 30 -28.57 -8.66 -8.65
N ALA A 31 -27.33 -8.71 -9.14
CA ALA A 31 -26.22 -8.02 -8.51
C ALA A 31 -26.38 -6.48 -8.56
N LEU A 32 -26.98 -5.98 -9.64
CA LEU A 32 -27.17 -4.55 -9.92
C LEU A 32 -28.59 -4.02 -9.61
N GLU A 33 -29.55 -4.90 -9.33
CA GLU A 33 -30.94 -4.54 -8.95
C GLU A 33 -31.00 -3.46 -7.83
N PRO A 34 -30.20 -3.52 -6.74
CA PRO A 34 -30.27 -2.53 -5.66
C PRO A 34 -29.85 -1.10 -6.06
N ILE A 35 -29.10 -0.94 -7.15
CA ILE A 35 -28.56 0.35 -7.61
C ILE A 35 -29.23 0.86 -8.88
N GLN A 36 -30.20 0.12 -9.43
CA GLN A 36 -30.84 0.44 -10.70
C GLN A 36 -31.44 1.85 -10.77
N SER A 37 -31.92 2.39 -9.65
CA SER A 37 -32.48 3.75 -9.58
C SER A 37 -31.43 4.86 -9.60
N GLN A 38 -30.14 4.53 -9.43
CA GLN A 38 -29.04 5.50 -9.41
C GLN A 38 -28.33 5.62 -10.76
N ILE A 39 -28.63 4.71 -11.71
CA ILE A 39 -27.95 4.61 -12.99
C ILE A 39 -28.96 4.60 -14.12
N ASP A 40 -28.86 5.61 -14.98
CA ASP A 40 -29.75 5.75 -16.12
C ASP A 40 -29.58 4.57 -17.08
N GLU A 41 -30.71 4.01 -17.51
CA GLU A 41 -30.77 2.92 -18.49
C GLU A 41 -29.94 1.67 -18.11
N LEU A 42 -29.66 1.45 -16.82
CA LEU A 42 -28.86 0.30 -16.37
C LEU A 42 -29.32 -1.05 -16.97
N PRO A 43 -30.62 -1.38 -17.07
CA PRO A 43 -31.06 -2.64 -17.68
C PRO A 43 -30.69 -2.78 -19.16
N TYR A 44 -30.58 -1.66 -19.89
CA TYR A 44 -30.14 -1.67 -21.29
C TYR A 44 -28.64 -1.97 -21.38
N TYR A 45 -27.81 -1.31 -20.57
CA TYR A 45 -26.36 -1.54 -20.55
C TYR A 45 -25.99 -2.93 -20.01
N ILE A 46 -26.76 -3.50 -19.09
CA ILE A 46 -26.59 -4.92 -18.69
C ILE A 46 -26.76 -5.86 -19.89
N LYS A 47 -27.75 -5.61 -20.76
CA LYS A 47 -27.97 -6.42 -21.96
C LYS A 47 -26.80 -6.28 -22.94
N ILE A 48 -26.31 -5.06 -23.15
CA ILE A 48 -25.13 -4.81 -23.99
C ILE A 48 -23.93 -5.57 -23.42
N ALA A 49 -23.66 -5.44 -22.13
CA ALA A 49 -22.54 -6.11 -21.49
C ALA A 49 -22.62 -7.64 -21.66
N LYS A 50 -23.78 -8.25 -21.44
CA LYS A 50 -23.95 -9.69 -21.67
C LYS A 50 -23.81 -10.07 -23.15
N GLN A 51 -24.22 -9.21 -24.07
CA GLN A 51 -24.13 -9.49 -25.50
C GLN A 51 -22.70 -9.43 -26.03
N TYR A 52 -21.89 -8.46 -25.56
CA TYR A 52 -20.58 -8.18 -26.13
C TYR A 52 -19.40 -8.61 -25.26
N CYS A 53 -19.62 -8.96 -23.99
CA CYS A 53 -18.55 -9.50 -23.16
C CYS A 53 -17.97 -10.77 -23.79
N HIS A 54 -16.68 -10.99 -23.51
CA HIS A 54 -16.01 -12.18 -23.98
C HIS A 54 -16.49 -13.42 -23.23
N PHE A 55 -17.19 -14.27 -23.97
CA PHE A 55 -17.69 -15.55 -23.52
C PHE A 55 -17.84 -16.50 -24.71
N PRO A 56 -17.40 -17.77 -24.63
CA PRO A 56 -16.80 -18.44 -23.48
C PRO A 56 -15.41 -17.89 -23.11
N SER A 57 -15.13 -17.84 -21.81
CA SER A 57 -13.87 -17.35 -21.25
C SER A 57 -12.83 -18.47 -21.14
N GLU A 58 -11.61 -18.19 -21.59
CA GLU A 58 -10.42 -19.02 -21.39
C GLU A 58 -9.90 -18.99 -19.94
N HIS A 59 -10.39 -18.04 -19.14
CA HIS A 59 -10.06 -17.87 -17.72
C HIS A 59 -11.18 -18.36 -16.80
N GLU A 60 -12.13 -19.15 -17.33
CA GLU A 60 -13.21 -19.77 -16.56
C GLU A 60 -14.15 -18.75 -15.88
N LEU A 61 -14.28 -17.55 -16.46
CA LEU A 61 -15.35 -16.62 -16.09
C LEU A 61 -16.68 -17.18 -16.61
N SER A 62 -17.68 -17.17 -15.73
CA SER A 62 -19.07 -17.32 -16.12
C SER A 62 -19.51 -16.12 -16.97
N HIS A 63 -20.63 -16.28 -17.68
CA HIS A 63 -21.17 -15.21 -18.51
C HIS A 63 -21.46 -13.93 -17.73
N ASP A 64 -22.00 -14.06 -16.50
CA ASP A 64 -22.28 -12.92 -15.64
C ASP A 64 -21.01 -12.26 -15.06
N GLU A 65 -19.95 -13.04 -14.81
CA GLU A 65 -18.64 -12.51 -14.40
C GLU A 65 -17.96 -11.73 -15.55
N SER A 66 -17.95 -12.28 -16.77
CA SER A 66 -17.46 -11.57 -17.96
C SER A 66 -18.24 -10.28 -18.19
N ALA A 67 -19.57 -10.34 -18.10
CA ALA A 67 -20.42 -9.16 -18.24
C ALA A 67 -20.16 -8.12 -17.15
N ALA A 68 -19.85 -8.53 -15.91
CA ALA A 68 -19.53 -7.63 -14.82
C ALA A 68 -18.23 -6.85 -15.06
N VAL A 69 -17.21 -7.49 -15.63
CA VAL A 69 -15.97 -6.79 -16.02
C VAL A 69 -16.26 -5.84 -17.18
N TYR A 70 -16.99 -6.29 -18.20
CA TYR A 70 -17.31 -5.49 -19.37
C TYR A 70 -18.08 -4.22 -19.00
N ILE A 71 -19.19 -4.33 -18.25
CA ILE A 71 -20.02 -3.17 -17.88
C ILE A 71 -19.29 -2.16 -17.00
N TYR A 72 -18.30 -2.59 -16.21
CA TYR A 72 -17.46 -1.68 -15.44
C TYR A 72 -16.66 -0.76 -16.38
N THR A 73 -16.17 -1.28 -17.50
CA THR A 73 -15.31 -0.53 -18.42
C THR A 73 -16.08 0.38 -19.37
N MET A 74 -17.38 0.14 -19.54
CA MET A 74 -18.22 0.87 -20.47
C MET A 74 -18.41 2.35 -20.06
N GLU A 75 -18.52 3.22 -21.06
CA GLU A 75 -18.75 4.66 -20.86
C GLU A 75 -20.01 5.14 -21.58
N TRP A 76 -21.00 5.59 -20.81
CA TRP A 76 -22.27 6.09 -21.34
C TRP A 76 -22.79 7.39 -20.68
N GLY A 77 -21.91 8.10 -19.97
CA GLY A 77 -22.23 9.41 -19.38
C GLY A 77 -21.90 9.52 -17.88
N GLU A 78 -22.55 10.46 -17.21
CA GLU A 78 -22.30 10.78 -15.79
C GLU A 78 -22.73 9.65 -14.84
N THR A 79 -23.70 8.85 -15.25
CA THR A 79 -24.22 7.71 -14.48
C THR A 79 -23.57 6.38 -14.88
N SER A 80 -22.48 6.39 -15.66
CA SER A 80 -21.72 5.17 -15.99
C SER A 80 -21.35 4.40 -14.72
N LEU A 81 -21.47 3.07 -14.75
CA LEU A 81 -21.37 2.22 -13.55
C LEU A 81 -20.09 2.45 -12.74
N TYR A 82 -18.92 2.52 -13.39
CA TYR A 82 -17.65 2.75 -12.68
C TYR A 82 -17.63 4.09 -11.94
N ARG A 83 -18.25 5.14 -12.49
CA ARG A 83 -18.27 6.48 -11.90
C ARG A 83 -19.08 6.47 -10.61
N VAL A 84 -20.28 5.89 -10.67
CA VAL A 84 -21.17 5.79 -9.50
C VAL A 84 -20.56 4.88 -8.43
N LEU A 85 -20.00 3.73 -8.84
CA LEU A 85 -19.32 2.80 -7.93
C LEU A 85 -18.12 3.45 -7.24
N ASN A 86 -17.20 4.04 -8.00
CA ASN A 86 -15.99 4.61 -7.42
C ASN A 86 -16.29 5.83 -6.53
N ASN A 87 -17.32 6.61 -6.86
CA ASN A 87 -17.81 7.65 -5.98
C ASN A 87 -18.34 7.07 -4.66
N ALA A 88 -19.11 5.99 -4.71
CA ALA A 88 -19.59 5.31 -3.51
C ALA A 88 -18.43 4.74 -2.67
N LEU A 89 -17.40 4.16 -3.31
CA LEU A 89 -16.22 3.58 -2.65
C LEU A 89 -15.36 4.63 -1.93
N ARG A 90 -15.33 5.88 -2.44
CA ARG A 90 -14.68 7.02 -1.76
C ARG A 90 -15.49 7.58 -0.59
N SER A 91 -16.78 7.28 -0.51
CA SER A 91 -17.63 7.77 0.56
C SER A 91 -17.24 7.18 1.92
N GLU A 92 -17.21 8.04 2.94
CA GLU A 92 -17.01 7.64 4.33
C GLU A 92 -18.19 6.80 4.86
N ASN A 93 -19.38 6.94 4.25
CA ASN A 93 -20.56 6.20 4.64
C ASN A 93 -20.48 4.74 4.15
N ARG A 94 -19.75 3.91 4.88
CA ARG A 94 -19.62 2.47 4.60
C ARG A 94 -20.93 1.69 4.67
N GLN A 95 -21.96 2.21 5.35
CA GLN A 95 -23.28 1.56 5.35
C GLN A 95 -23.99 1.71 4.00
N ALA A 96 -23.82 2.84 3.33
CA ALA A 96 -24.37 3.07 1.99
C ALA A 96 -23.76 2.14 0.93
N LEU A 97 -22.56 1.58 1.17
CA LEU A 97 -21.93 0.61 0.27
C LEU A 97 -22.59 -0.77 0.26
N LYS A 98 -23.45 -1.10 1.24
CA LYS A 98 -24.08 -2.43 1.32
C LYS A 98 -24.89 -2.78 0.07
N ILE A 99 -25.52 -1.80 -0.57
CA ILE A 99 -26.28 -2.00 -1.81
C ILE A 99 -25.40 -2.48 -2.97
N TRP A 100 -24.09 -2.21 -2.91
CA TRP A 100 -23.11 -2.61 -3.91
C TRP A 100 -22.52 -3.99 -3.65
N PHE A 101 -22.73 -4.59 -2.48
CA PHE A 101 -22.08 -5.85 -2.11
C PHE A 101 -22.34 -7.00 -3.08
N PRO A 102 -23.55 -7.21 -3.61
CA PRO A 102 -23.78 -8.25 -4.63
C PRO A 102 -22.95 -8.02 -5.90
N TYR A 103 -22.88 -6.79 -6.40
CA TYR A 103 -22.05 -6.44 -7.57
C TYR A 103 -20.56 -6.56 -7.26
N LEU A 104 -20.10 -6.02 -6.13
CA LEU A 104 -18.71 -6.12 -5.71
C LEU A 104 -18.27 -7.58 -5.58
N LYS A 105 -19.13 -8.46 -5.06
CA LYS A 105 -18.84 -9.90 -4.99
C LYS A 105 -18.66 -10.51 -6.37
N LEU A 106 -19.56 -10.21 -7.30
CA LEU A 106 -19.49 -10.73 -8.67
C LEU A 106 -18.23 -10.21 -9.40
N PHE A 107 -18.03 -8.90 -9.38
CA PHE A 107 -16.91 -8.23 -10.05
C PHE A 107 -15.56 -8.65 -9.48
N ASP A 108 -15.40 -8.67 -8.15
CA ASP A 108 -14.16 -9.04 -7.49
C ASP A 108 -13.80 -10.52 -7.73
N THR A 109 -14.81 -11.41 -7.74
CA THR A 109 -14.60 -12.83 -8.09
C THR A 109 -14.18 -13.00 -9.56
N ALA A 110 -14.74 -12.21 -10.48
CA ALA A 110 -14.32 -12.20 -11.88
C ALA A 110 -12.85 -11.76 -12.02
N LEU A 111 -12.46 -10.66 -11.35
CA LEU A 111 -11.09 -10.16 -11.36
C LEU A 111 -10.08 -11.16 -10.77
N GLU A 112 -10.46 -11.95 -9.76
CA GLU A 112 -9.58 -12.96 -9.17
C GLU A 112 -9.15 -14.04 -10.17
N LYS A 113 -10.02 -14.38 -11.13
CA LYS A 113 -9.75 -15.37 -12.18
C LYS A 113 -8.86 -14.85 -13.31
N LEU A 114 -8.81 -13.53 -13.50
CA LEU A 114 -8.04 -12.91 -14.56
C LEU A 114 -6.52 -12.89 -14.27
N PRO A 115 -5.67 -12.86 -15.33
CA PRO A 115 -4.23 -12.83 -15.18
C PRO A 115 -3.74 -11.67 -14.29
N THR A 116 -2.86 -12.00 -13.35
CA THR A 116 -2.21 -11.00 -12.49
C THR A 116 -0.99 -10.39 -13.19
N VAL A 117 -0.93 -9.07 -13.16
CA VAL A 117 0.14 -8.20 -13.64
C VAL A 117 1.03 -7.80 -12.47
N LYS A 118 2.33 -8.07 -12.60
CA LYS A 118 3.38 -7.73 -11.61
C LYS A 118 4.45 -6.85 -12.25
N GLU A 119 4.03 -5.72 -12.79
CA GLU A 119 4.89 -4.81 -13.54
C GLU A 119 4.49 -3.34 -13.33
N ALA A 120 5.22 -2.44 -13.97
CA ALA A 120 4.91 -1.02 -13.98
C ALA A 120 3.64 -0.75 -14.81
N VAL A 121 2.64 -0.15 -14.17
CA VAL A 121 1.42 0.35 -14.83
C VAL A 121 1.31 1.86 -14.67
N TRP A 122 0.58 2.48 -15.58
CA TRP A 122 0.47 3.91 -15.73
C TRP A 122 -0.96 4.38 -15.51
N ARG A 123 -1.12 5.52 -14.82
CA ARG A 123 -2.42 6.19 -14.66
C ARG A 123 -2.25 7.70 -14.83
N GLY A 124 -3.10 8.32 -15.65
CA GLY A 124 -3.04 9.75 -15.93
C GLY A 124 -4.26 10.48 -15.36
N VAL A 125 -4.01 11.55 -14.62
CA VAL A 125 -5.05 12.41 -14.05
C VAL A 125 -4.86 13.85 -14.57
N PRO A 126 -5.86 14.47 -15.21
CA PRO A 126 -5.76 15.80 -15.85
C PRO A 126 -5.86 16.96 -14.85
N ILE A 127 -5.26 16.80 -13.66
CA ILE A 127 -5.10 17.84 -12.64
C ILE A 127 -3.77 17.68 -11.89
N ASP A 128 -3.19 18.79 -11.43
CA ASP A 128 -1.93 18.81 -10.69
C ASP A 128 -2.18 18.58 -9.20
N ILE A 129 -1.97 17.33 -8.81
CA ILE A 129 -2.10 16.84 -7.43
C ILE A 129 -0.80 16.19 -6.96
N GLY A 130 0.24 16.15 -7.81
CA GLY A 130 1.49 15.45 -7.51
C GLY A 130 2.18 15.97 -6.25
N LYS A 131 2.00 17.25 -5.93
CA LYS A 131 2.50 17.88 -4.70
C LYS A 131 1.92 17.31 -3.41
N ASN A 132 0.78 16.62 -3.50
CA ASN A 132 0.14 16.00 -2.33
C ASN A 132 0.77 14.65 -1.95
N PHE A 133 1.73 14.16 -2.76
CA PHE A 133 2.42 12.90 -2.55
C PHE A 133 3.84 13.16 -2.08
N SER A 134 4.11 12.84 -0.81
CA SER A 134 5.44 12.97 -0.21
C SER A 134 6.12 11.61 -0.12
N LYS A 135 7.46 11.58 -0.23
CA LYS A 135 8.23 10.34 -0.08
C LYS A 135 7.82 9.56 1.19
N ASP A 136 7.77 8.22 1.06
CA ASP A 136 7.43 7.26 2.12
C ASP A 136 6.00 7.37 2.67
N GLN A 137 5.17 8.28 2.14
CA GLN A 137 3.75 8.34 2.45
C GLN A 137 3.06 7.05 2.03
N ILE A 138 2.25 6.51 2.94
CA ILE A 138 1.36 5.37 2.67
C ILE A 138 -0.04 5.91 2.41
N LEU A 139 -0.68 5.42 1.36
CA LEU A 139 -2.05 5.76 1.01
C LEU A 139 -2.84 4.52 0.60
N THR A 140 -4.16 4.62 0.71
CA THR A 140 -5.10 3.61 0.24
C THR A 140 -6.00 4.22 -0.82
N TRP A 141 -6.10 3.60 -1.99
CA TRP A 141 -7.11 3.95 -2.97
C TRP A 141 -8.33 3.06 -2.79
N TRP A 142 -9.40 3.64 -2.24
CA TRP A 142 -10.63 2.91 -1.94
C TRP A 142 -11.44 2.55 -3.18
N SER A 143 -11.37 3.36 -4.23
CA SER A 143 -11.98 3.08 -5.53
C SER A 143 -11.24 1.97 -6.30
N VAL A 144 -11.91 1.41 -7.30
CA VAL A 144 -11.26 0.59 -8.32
C VAL A 144 -10.51 1.52 -9.27
N ASN A 145 -9.27 1.19 -9.64
CA ASN A 145 -8.42 2.08 -10.43
C ASN A 145 -8.05 1.45 -11.77
N SER A 146 -8.55 2.02 -12.86
CA SER A 146 -8.14 1.68 -14.22
C SER A 146 -6.76 2.25 -14.56
N CYS A 147 -5.82 1.40 -14.89
CA CYS A 147 -4.47 1.77 -15.32
C CYS A 147 -4.22 1.17 -16.72
N SER A 148 -3.12 1.54 -17.35
CA SER A 148 -2.66 0.91 -18.59
C SER A 148 -1.24 0.39 -18.41
N SER A 149 -0.91 -0.76 -19.00
CA SER A 149 0.49 -1.19 -19.11
C SER A 149 1.27 -0.40 -20.17
N SER A 150 0.61 0.47 -20.94
CA SER A 150 1.21 1.27 -22.01
C SER A 150 1.21 2.76 -21.66
N VAL A 151 2.40 3.34 -21.54
CA VAL A 151 2.56 4.78 -21.30
C VAL A 151 1.96 5.62 -22.45
N ASN A 152 2.08 5.14 -23.69
CA ASN A 152 1.58 5.84 -24.88
C ASN A 152 0.06 6.04 -24.84
N ILE A 153 -0.67 5.08 -24.25
CA ILE A 153 -2.12 5.16 -24.09
C ILE A 153 -2.45 6.29 -23.10
N ILE A 154 -1.75 6.35 -21.97
CA ILE A 154 -1.93 7.40 -20.98
C ILE A 154 -1.52 8.78 -21.51
N GLU A 155 -0.42 8.88 -22.26
CA GLU A 155 -0.01 10.14 -22.91
C GLU A 155 -1.08 10.65 -23.88
N ARG A 156 -1.68 9.77 -24.69
CA ARG A 156 -2.81 10.15 -25.57
C ARG A 156 -4.03 10.62 -24.77
N PHE A 157 -4.29 9.98 -23.62
CA PHE A 157 -5.39 10.39 -22.74
C PHE A 157 -5.18 11.76 -22.09
N LEU A 158 -3.95 12.08 -21.70
CA LEU A 158 -3.62 13.37 -21.12
C LEU A 158 -3.47 14.47 -22.18
N GLY A 159 -3.13 14.11 -23.43
CA GLY A 159 -2.94 15.06 -24.51
C GLY A 159 -1.91 16.14 -24.16
N ASP A 160 -2.23 17.40 -24.49
CA ASP A 160 -1.40 18.57 -24.21
C ASP A 160 -1.73 19.23 -22.85
N ASP A 161 -2.44 18.54 -21.96
CA ASP A 161 -2.89 19.12 -20.69
C ASP A 161 -1.70 19.58 -19.84
N LYS A 162 -1.66 20.90 -19.63
CA LYS A 162 -0.70 21.53 -18.73
C LYS A 162 -1.19 21.30 -17.30
N ASN A 163 -0.27 20.93 -16.41
CA ASN A 163 -0.58 20.64 -15.01
C ASN A 163 -1.37 19.34 -14.80
N ALA A 164 -1.01 18.25 -15.48
CA ALA A 164 -1.51 16.90 -15.19
C ALA A 164 -0.62 16.15 -14.15
N THR A 165 -1.14 15.08 -13.58
CA THR A 165 -0.36 14.14 -12.76
C THR A 165 -0.33 12.77 -13.42
N LEU A 166 0.88 12.27 -13.69
CA LEU A 166 1.15 10.93 -14.18
C LEU A 166 1.61 10.07 -13.01
N PHE A 167 0.99 8.90 -12.85
CA PHE A 167 1.39 7.90 -11.87
C PHE A 167 2.12 6.76 -12.59
N LEU A 168 3.34 6.48 -12.12
CA LEU A 168 4.04 5.22 -12.36
C LEU A 168 3.83 4.34 -11.13
N ILE A 169 3.21 3.18 -11.32
CA ILE A 169 2.83 2.29 -10.23
C ILE A 169 3.50 0.94 -10.44
N GLU A 170 4.40 0.55 -9.54
CA GLU A 170 4.89 -0.83 -9.45
C GLU A 170 3.78 -1.71 -8.85
N ALA A 171 2.96 -2.31 -9.71
CA ALA A 171 1.84 -3.15 -9.30
C ALA A 171 2.30 -4.58 -9.01
N ILE A 172 1.67 -5.22 -8.02
CA ILE A 172 1.87 -6.62 -7.65
C ILE A 172 0.59 -7.46 -7.75
N ASN A 173 -0.58 -6.81 -7.73
CA ASN A 173 -1.89 -7.46 -7.85
C ASN A 173 -2.77 -6.86 -8.96
N GLY A 174 -2.17 -6.17 -9.95
CA GLY A 174 -2.91 -5.65 -11.09
C GLY A 174 -3.61 -6.78 -11.86
N LYS A 175 -4.80 -6.53 -12.39
CA LYS A 175 -5.59 -7.51 -13.14
C LYS A 175 -5.69 -7.08 -14.59
N LYS A 176 -5.09 -7.86 -15.49
CA LYS A 176 -5.19 -7.61 -16.94
C LYS A 176 -6.59 -7.99 -17.41
N ILE A 177 -7.27 -7.05 -18.04
CA ILE A 177 -8.65 -7.25 -18.50
C ILE A 177 -8.81 -7.20 -20.03
N SER A 178 -7.71 -7.23 -20.78
CA SER A 178 -7.76 -7.38 -22.24
C SER A 178 -8.64 -8.57 -22.62
N GLY A 179 -9.52 -8.39 -23.59
CA GLY A 179 -10.58 -9.33 -23.97
C GLY A 179 -11.89 -9.12 -23.20
N TYR A 180 -11.88 -8.51 -22.02
CA TYR A 180 -13.04 -8.39 -21.14
C TYR A 180 -13.54 -6.94 -21.00
N THR A 181 -13.04 -6.02 -21.82
CA THR A 181 -13.28 -4.58 -21.74
C THR A 181 -13.99 -4.06 -22.99
N GLU A 182 -14.74 -2.97 -22.89
CA GLU A 182 -15.25 -2.26 -24.07
C GLU A 182 -14.09 -1.59 -24.85
N HIS A 183 -12.94 -1.41 -24.20
CA HIS A 183 -11.81 -0.64 -24.70
C HIS A 183 -10.55 -1.48 -24.95
N GLU A 184 -10.62 -2.41 -25.90
CA GLU A 184 -9.54 -3.38 -26.17
C GLU A 184 -8.18 -2.76 -26.53
N SER A 185 -8.18 -1.55 -27.10
CA SER A 185 -6.95 -0.87 -27.52
C SER A 185 -6.19 -0.15 -26.39
N GLU A 186 -6.60 -0.32 -25.14
CA GLU A 186 -6.11 0.49 -24.02
C GLU A 186 -5.20 -0.25 -23.04
N ASP A 187 -4.92 -1.54 -23.31
CA ASP A 187 -4.07 -2.41 -22.47
C ASP A 187 -4.40 -2.26 -20.97
N GLU A 188 -5.71 -2.28 -20.66
CA GLU A 188 -6.19 -1.91 -19.34
C GLU A 188 -5.81 -2.95 -18.28
N VAL A 189 -5.33 -2.42 -17.14
CA VAL A 189 -5.01 -3.14 -15.92
C VAL A 189 -5.80 -2.54 -14.78
N ILE A 190 -6.63 -3.33 -14.10
CA ILE A 190 -7.38 -2.89 -12.92
C ILE A 190 -6.57 -3.15 -11.65
N LEU A 191 -6.42 -2.10 -10.84
CA LEU A 191 -6.04 -2.23 -9.42
C LEU A 191 -7.31 -2.31 -8.58
N ARG A 192 -7.42 -3.35 -7.74
CA ARG A 192 -8.63 -3.63 -6.94
C ARG A 192 -8.91 -2.53 -5.92
N MET A 193 -10.17 -2.41 -5.51
CA MET A 193 -10.56 -1.50 -4.43
C MET A 193 -9.76 -1.76 -3.15
N GLY A 194 -9.36 -0.70 -2.47
CA GLY A 194 -8.59 -0.79 -1.22
C GLY A 194 -7.11 -1.10 -1.41
N SER A 195 -6.58 -1.03 -2.64
CA SER A 195 -5.14 -1.19 -2.89
C SER A 195 -4.33 -0.15 -2.10
N GLN A 196 -3.25 -0.59 -1.47
CA GLN A 196 -2.36 0.27 -0.68
C GLN A 196 -1.06 0.54 -1.44
N PHE A 197 -0.57 1.77 -1.33
CA PHE A 197 0.63 2.21 -2.02
C PHE A 197 1.54 2.99 -1.08
N ARG A 198 2.84 2.88 -1.33
CA ARG A 198 3.88 3.74 -0.75
C ARG A 198 4.47 4.59 -1.85
N VAL A 199 4.58 5.89 -1.58
CA VAL A 199 5.27 6.84 -2.46
C VAL A 199 6.78 6.57 -2.40
N LYS A 200 7.39 6.20 -3.53
CA LYS A 200 8.80 5.80 -3.60
C LYS A 200 9.76 6.97 -3.42
N SER A 201 9.40 8.12 -3.97
CA SER A 201 10.19 9.36 -3.96
C SER A 201 9.27 10.56 -4.08
N ASP A 202 9.77 11.74 -3.73
CA ASP A 202 9.06 12.99 -3.98
C ASP A 202 8.73 13.13 -5.48
N ALA A 203 7.58 13.74 -5.77
CA ALA A 203 7.09 13.88 -7.13
C ALA A 203 8.06 14.69 -8.01
N LEU A 204 8.33 14.18 -9.22
CA LEU A 204 9.14 14.90 -10.20
C LEU A 204 8.26 15.92 -10.92
N LYS A 205 8.58 17.21 -10.79
CA LYS A 205 7.90 18.29 -11.51
C LYS A 205 8.56 18.53 -12.87
N HIS A 206 7.77 18.49 -13.94
CA HIS A 206 8.21 18.84 -15.29
C HIS A 206 8.08 20.35 -15.57
N SER A 207 8.81 20.83 -16.58
CA SER A 207 8.82 22.25 -16.99
C SER A 207 7.46 22.75 -17.48
N ASN A 208 6.61 21.86 -18.00
CA ASN A 208 5.24 22.15 -18.42
C ASN A 208 4.22 22.21 -17.26
N GLY A 209 4.68 22.00 -16.01
CA GLY A 209 3.85 22.02 -14.81
C GLY A 209 3.25 20.68 -14.41
N SER A 210 3.40 19.61 -15.21
CA SER A 210 2.95 18.27 -14.81
C SER A 210 3.85 17.65 -13.74
N HIS A 211 3.31 16.66 -13.02
CA HIS A 211 4.07 15.87 -12.05
C HIS A 211 4.07 14.38 -12.39
N LEU A 212 5.20 13.73 -12.16
CA LEU A 212 5.30 12.27 -12.14
C LEU A 212 5.41 11.79 -10.68
N VAL A 213 4.45 10.98 -10.26
CA VAL A 213 4.39 10.33 -8.94
C VAL A 213 4.73 8.86 -9.10
N HIS A 214 5.68 8.36 -8.30
CA HIS A 214 6.09 6.96 -8.31
C HIS A 214 5.53 6.25 -7.07
N LEU A 215 4.64 5.29 -7.31
CA LEU A 215 4.01 4.45 -6.29
C LEU A 215 4.50 3.01 -6.36
N ILE A 216 4.61 2.37 -5.21
CA ILE A 216 4.84 0.94 -5.08
C ILE A 216 3.63 0.35 -4.36
N GLU A 217 2.94 -0.60 -4.98
CA GLU A 217 1.86 -1.33 -4.33
C GLU A 217 2.41 -2.17 -3.16
N ILE A 218 1.73 -2.11 -2.02
CA ILE A 218 2.09 -2.83 -0.81
C ILE A 218 1.15 -4.01 -0.66
N ASP A 219 1.70 -5.19 -0.43
CA ASP A 219 0.90 -6.37 -0.09
C ASP A 219 0.36 -6.24 1.35
N ASP A 220 -0.80 -6.81 1.64
CA ASP A 220 -1.39 -6.84 2.99
C ASP A 220 -0.57 -7.74 3.96
N VAL A 221 0.53 -8.34 3.49
CA VAL A 221 1.49 -9.06 4.32
C VAL A 221 2.28 -8.03 5.12
N PRO A 222 2.11 -7.95 6.46
CA PRO A 222 2.97 -7.09 7.26
C PRO A 222 4.43 -7.45 6.99
N PRO A 223 5.32 -6.45 6.87
CA PRO A 223 6.74 -6.73 6.63
C PRO A 223 7.22 -7.72 7.69
N PRO A 224 8.07 -8.70 7.32
CA PRO A 224 8.59 -9.65 8.28
C PRO A 224 9.14 -8.88 9.48
N PRO A 225 8.88 -9.34 10.72
CA PRO A 225 9.43 -8.67 11.89
C PRO A 225 10.93 -8.48 11.67
N PRO A 226 11.51 -7.33 12.09
CA PRO A 226 12.94 -7.13 11.97
C PRO A 226 13.62 -8.37 12.54
N PRO A 227 14.68 -8.89 11.88
CA PRO A 227 15.37 -10.06 12.39
C PRO A 227 15.66 -9.79 13.87
N PRO A 228 15.39 -10.76 14.77
CA PRO A 228 15.69 -10.58 16.18
C PRO A 228 17.12 -10.06 16.23
N LYS A 229 17.34 -8.91 16.88
CA LYS A 229 18.67 -8.33 17.03
C LYS A 229 19.56 -9.50 17.40
N SER A 230 20.40 -9.94 16.47
CA SER A 230 21.29 -11.04 16.74
C SER A 230 22.08 -10.54 17.93
N SER A 231 21.93 -11.19 19.08
CA SER A 231 22.93 -11.05 20.12
C SER A 231 24.22 -11.45 19.43
N LEU A 232 25.00 -10.43 19.07
CA LEU A 232 26.37 -10.65 18.63
C LEU A 232 26.96 -11.57 19.70
N PRO A 233 27.47 -12.76 19.34
CA PRO A 233 28.12 -13.61 20.32
C PRO A 233 29.19 -12.73 20.93
N CYS A 234 29.10 -12.50 22.24
CA CYS A 234 30.00 -11.63 22.98
C CYS A 234 31.42 -11.99 22.56
N GLY A 235 32.03 -11.12 21.76
CA GLY A 235 33.35 -11.34 21.19
C GLY A 235 34.35 -11.32 22.32
N GLY A 236 34.60 -12.49 22.91
CA GLY A 236 35.77 -12.83 23.72
C GLY A 236 36.23 -11.79 24.73
N ARG A 237 35.62 -11.80 25.92
CA ARG A 237 36.29 -12.04 27.23
C ARG A 237 35.29 -11.77 28.36
N ALA A 238 34.91 -12.82 29.09
CA ALA A 238 34.11 -12.72 30.31
C ALA A 238 34.88 -11.96 31.40
N CYS A 239 34.16 -11.11 32.16
CA CYS A 239 34.69 -10.48 33.37
C CYS A 239 34.86 -11.56 34.47
N PRO A 240 36.05 -11.76 35.08
CA PRO A 240 36.31 -12.92 35.94
C PRO A 240 35.60 -12.93 37.30
N VAL A 241 34.70 -11.97 37.57
CA VAL A 241 34.17 -11.75 38.92
C VAL A 241 32.63 -11.80 39.01
N CYS A 242 31.89 -11.71 37.89
CA CYS A 242 30.42 -11.63 37.98
C CYS A 242 29.59 -12.34 36.92
N ASP A 243 30.19 -13.06 35.95
CA ASP A 243 29.48 -13.84 34.91
C ASP A 243 28.30 -13.11 34.24
N ARG A 244 28.35 -11.78 34.14
CA ARG A 244 27.36 -10.97 33.43
C ARG A 244 28.02 -10.18 32.31
N CYS A 245 27.42 -10.29 31.12
CA CYS A 245 27.78 -9.49 29.96
C CYS A 245 27.53 -8.01 30.24
N ILE A 246 28.54 -7.17 30.02
CA ILE A 246 28.37 -5.72 30.00
C ILE A 246 27.95 -5.37 28.59
N ASP A 247 26.69 -4.97 28.40
CA ASP A 247 26.25 -4.37 27.14
C ASP A 247 26.91 -2.99 26.99
N TRP A 248 27.65 -2.81 25.90
CA TRP A 248 28.15 -1.49 25.50
C TRP A 248 27.09 -0.84 24.62
N ASP A 249 26.20 -0.06 25.23
CA ASP A 249 25.33 0.84 24.46
C ASP A 249 26.13 2.07 24.04
N TYR A 250 26.46 2.13 22.75
CA TYR A 250 27.05 3.31 22.12
C TYR A 250 25.93 4.27 21.76
N ASP A 251 25.50 5.10 22.72
CA ASP A 251 24.65 6.26 22.40
C ASP A 251 25.52 7.50 22.13
N ALA A 252 25.21 8.18 21.04
CA ALA A 252 25.93 9.34 20.49
C ALA A 252 25.66 10.63 21.27
N SER A 253 25.54 10.55 22.60
CA SER A 253 25.49 11.69 23.49
C SER A 253 26.40 11.44 24.70
N ARG A 254 27.41 12.30 24.87
CA ARG A 254 28.46 12.18 25.91
C ARG A 254 27.93 12.47 27.32
N THR A 255 27.00 11.66 27.83
CA THR A 255 26.54 11.74 29.23
C THR A 255 26.06 10.37 29.74
N LEU A 256 26.84 9.71 30.60
CA LEU A 256 26.44 8.50 31.32
C LEU A 256 25.34 8.84 32.35
N ARG A 257 24.12 8.32 32.16
CA ARG A 257 23.07 8.29 33.19
C ARG A 257 22.85 6.86 33.66
N TYR A 258 23.00 6.63 34.96
CA TYR A 258 22.59 5.39 35.62
C TYR A 258 21.06 5.38 35.77
N GLN A 259 20.39 4.34 35.27
CA GLN A 259 19.01 4.01 35.65
C GLN A 259 19.02 2.67 36.39
N LEU A 260 18.74 2.71 37.69
CA LEU A 260 18.50 1.53 38.52
C LEU A 260 17.10 0.99 38.21
N VAL A 261 17.01 -0.28 37.80
CA VAL A 261 15.75 -1.02 37.67
C VAL A 261 15.43 -1.65 39.04
N PRO A 262 14.33 -1.29 39.72
CA PRO A 262 13.97 -1.91 40.99
C PRO A 262 13.05 -3.09 40.74
N ASP A 263 13.61 -4.29 40.63
CA ASP A 263 12.97 -5.53 41.12
C ASP A 263 13.94 -6.72 40.97
N ALA A 264 14.79 -6.88 41.98
CA ALA A 264 15.41 -8.15 42.29
C ALA A 264 15.72 -8.17 43.79
N THR A 265 14.92 -8.92 44.52
CA THR A 265 15.13 -9.27 45.93
C THR A 265 16.50 -9.95 46.08
N CYS A 266 17.46 -9.26 46.71
CA CYS A 266 18.68 -9.91 47.20
C CYS A 266 18.94 -9.47 48.64
N THR A 267 18.81 -10.43 49.54
CA THR A 267 19.03 -10.34 50.98
C THR A 267 20.51 -10.09 51.32
N TYR A 268 20.73 -9.05 52.13
CA TYR A 268 21.87 -8.72 53.00
C TYR A 268 23.23 -9.45 52.84
N ARG A 269 24.30 -8.65 52.72
CA ARG A 269 25.35 -8.53 53.77
C ARG A 269 26.21 -7.28 53.54
N HIS A 270 26.35 -6.47 54.59
CA HIS A 270 27.22 -5.29 54.70
C HIS A 270 28.64 -5.55 54.22
N PHE A 271 29.18 -4.66 53.40
CA PHE A 271 30.60 -4.27 53.42
C PHE A 271 30.73 -2.81 52.95
N ASP A 272 31.17 -1.96 53.86
CA ASP A 272 31.58 -0.57 53.59
C ASP A 272 32.90 -0.56 52.80
N ALA A 273 32.95 0.16 51.68
CA ALA A 273 34.21 0.67 51.13
C ALA A 273 33.94 1.84 50.17
N HIS A 274 34.36 3.03 50.58
CA HIS A 274 34.52 4.19 49.71
C HIS A 274 35.58 3.91 48.62
N ILE A 275 35.24 4.10 47.35
CA ILE A 275 36.22 4.21 46.26
C ILE A 275 36.06 5.59 45.61
N VAL A 276 37.10 6.41 45.76
CA VAL A 276 37.33 7.63 45.00
C VAL A 276 38.22 7.25 43.81
N ALA A 277 37.82 7.60 42.59
CA ALA A 277 38.67 7.49 41.41
C ALA A 277 38.81 8.87 40.77
N ASP A 278 40.02 9.43 40.86
CA ASP A 278 40.42 10.65 40.15
C ASP A 278 40.71 10.33 38.68
N PHE A 279 40.21 11.17 37.76
CA PHE A 279 40.51 11.09 36.32
C PHE A 279 41.53 12.16 35.93
N LEU A 280 42.68 11.75 35.41
CA LEU A 280 43.59 12.63 34.67
C LEU A 280 43.42 12.38 33.16
N PHE A 281 42.99 13.42 32.45
CA PHE A 281 42.91 13.46 30.99
C PHE A 281 44.25 13.90 30.39
N PHE A 282 44.80 13.11 29.47
CA PHE A 282 45.72 13.59 28.45
C PHE A 282 45.28 13.07 27.09
N GLY A 283 45.23 14.00 26.13
CA GLY A 283 44.67 13.77 24.80
C GLY A 283 45.65 13.22 23.76
N SER A 284 45.08 13.09 22.56
CA SER A 284 45.67 12.72 21.26
C SER A 284 45.65 11.23 20.88
N ALA A 285 45.57 11.05 19.57
CA ALA A 285 45.06 9.91 18.81
C ALA A 285 45.72 8.54 19.08
N GLY A 286 44.91 7.48 18.91
CA GLY A 286 45.39 6.16 18.50
C GLY A 286 45.48 5.12 19.62
N PHE A 287 44.70 4.04 19.47
CA PHE A 287 44.85 2.74 20.13
C PHE A 287 44.99 2.73 21.67
N CYS A 288 43.88 2.52 22.38
CA CYS A 288 43.92 2.21 23.81
C CYS A 288 44.11 0.69 24.02
N HIS A 289 45.33 0.25 24.25
CA HIS A 289 45.60 -1.06 24.85
C HIS A 289 45.45 -0.94 26.38
N HIS A 290 44.33 -1.41 26.95
CA HIS A 290 44.17 -1.45 28.40
C HIS A 290 44.73 -2.76 28.99
N LEU A 291 45.88 -2.64 29.65
CA LEU A 291 46.38 -3.61 30.62
C LEU A 291 45.79 -3.27 31.99
N CYS A 292 44.87 -4.10 32.50
CA CYS A 292 44.49 -4.07 33.92
C CYS A 292 45.48 -4.96 34.69
N THR A 293 46.33 -4.35 35.52
CA THR A 293 47.08 -5.08 36.56
C THR A 293 46.32 -5.04 37.88
N CYS A 294 45.83 -6.18 38.36
CA CYS A 294 45.37 -6.34 39.74
C CYS A 294 46.59 -6.38 40.68
N LYS A 295 46.73 -5.42 41.60
CA LYS A 295 47.56 -5.59 42.79
C LYS A 295 46.70 -6.09 43.94
N SER A 296 46.97 -7.30 44.39
CA SER A 296 46.48 -7.82 45.66
C SER A 296 47.30 -7.18 46.79
N TYR A 297 46.63 -6.59 47.77
CA TYR A 297 47.20 -6.41 49.10
C TYR A 297 46.44 -7.31 50.07
N LYS A 298 47.21 -8.06 50.87
CA LYS A 298 46.73 -8.96 51.93
C LYS A 298 46.09 -8.19 53.06
#